data_AF-A0A1M7MNX0-F1
#
_entry.id   AF-A0A1M7MNX0-F1
#
_cell.length_a   1.000
_cell.length_b   1.000
_cell.length_c   1.000
_cell.angle_alpha   90.00
_cell.angle_beta   90.00
_cell.angle_gamma   90.00
#
_symmetry.space_group_name_H-M   'P 1'
#
loop_
_entity.id
_entity.type
_entity.pdbx_description
1 polymer ?
#
loop_
_entity_poly.entity_id
_entity_poly.type
_entity_poly.pdbx_seq_one_letter_code
_entity_poly.pdbx_strand_id
1 'polypeptide(L)'
;MLLPSGIEDFKDIIEGNYYYIDKTGLIGDLLRDGANVILITRPRRFGKSLNFSMIKYFFSNERDYSYLFKGLKIEKDPLALEYMNKYPVIHITFKDAKTSSWEETYDVLKSIISKEYDKHSYLLESEKLREHHKKYIVKILERWGEPVDYRESLYNLTYFLEAHYGKKAVLLIDEY
;
A
#
# COMPACT_ATOMS: atom_id res chain seq x y z
N MET A 1 -22.50 18.03 8.72
CA MET A 1 -21.10 17.57 8.53
C MET A 1 -20.84 16.50 9.57
N LEU A 2 -20.48 15.27 9.16
CA LEU A 2 -20.24 14.15 10.06
C LEU A 2 -18.77 14.12 10.48
N LEU A 3 -18.50 13.90 11.78
CA LEU A 3 -17.13 13.70 12.25
C LEU A 3 -16.73 12.24 12.02
N PRO A 4 -15.59 11.97 11.34
CA PRO A 4 -15.14 10.60 11.13
C PRO A 4 -14.57 10.03 12.43
N SER A 5 -15.32 9.15 13.08
CA SER A 5 -14.84 8.40 14.24
C SER A 5 -14.46 6.99 13.81
N GLY A 6 -13.18 6.65 13.90
CA GLY A 6 -12.66 5.31 13.56
C GLY A 6 -12.55 5.00 12.07
N ILE A 7 -12.83 5.96 11.18
CA ILE A 7 -12.62 5.81 9.74
C ILE A 7 -11.17 6.12 9.41
N GLU A 8 -10.45 5.10 8.93
CA GLU A 8 -9.04 5.19 8.57
C GLU A 8 -8.80 5.14 7.06
N ASP A 9 -9.84 4.94 6.26
CA ASP A 9 -9.74 4.90 4.81
C ASP A 9 -10.08 6.25 4.18
N PHE A 10 -9.19 6.75 3.31
CA PHE A 10 -9.34 8.04 2.67
C PHE A 10 -10.51 8.09 1.68
N LYS A 11 -10.76 6.99 0.95
CA LYS A 11 -11.88 6.92 0.02
C LYS A 11 -13.20 6.98 0.77
N ASP A 12 -13.33 6.25 1.87
CA ASP A 12 -14.54 6.27 2.71
C ASP A 12 -14.83 7.67 3.28
N ILE A 13 -13.77 8.42 3.66
CA ILE A 13 -13.89 9.81 4.14
C ILE A 13 -14.47 10.71 3.05
N ILE A 14 -13.93 10.65 1.84
CA ILE A 14 -14.32 11.54 0.73
C ILE A 14 -15.70 11.17 0.19
N GLU A 15 -15.96 9.89 -0.09
CA GLU A 15 -17.24 9.42 -0.64
C GLU A 15 -18.37 9.54 0.38
N GLY A 16 -18.07 9.36 1.67
CA GLY A 16 -19.02 9.55 2.76
C GLY A 16 -19.28 11.02 3.14
N ASN A 17 -18.61 11.98 2.49
CA ASN A 17 -18.73 13.42 2.79
C ASN A 17 -18.50 13.75 4.28
N TYR A 18 -17.51 13.08 4.88
CA TYR A 18 -17.09 13.33 6.26
C TYR A 18 -16.26 14.62 6.36
N TYR A 19 -16.17 15.17 7.57
CA TYR A 19 -15.22 16.24 7.82
C TYR A 19 -13.78 15.74 7.60
N TYR A 20 -13.09 16.36 6.65
CA TYR A 20 -11.72 16.03 6.31
C TYR A 20 -10.82 17.28 6.40
N ILE A 21 -9.72 17.14 7.14
CA ILE A 21 -8.66 18.16 7.14
C ILE A 21 -7.69 17.81 6.01
N ASP A 22 -7.65 18.66 4.99
CA ASP A 22 -6.84 18.43 3.81
C ASP A 22 -5.33 18.45 4.09
N LYS A 23 -4.75 17.24 4.08
CA LYS A 23 -3.31 16.94 4.20
C LYS A 23 -2.68 16.46 2.89
N THR A 24 -3.37 16.62 1.76
CA THR A 24 -2.88 16.12 0.47
C THR A 24 -1.57 16.76 0.02
N GLY A 25 -1.23 17.94 0.54
CA GLY A 25 0.08 18.58 0.32
C GLY A 25 1.28 17.71 0.73
N LEU A 26 1.10 16.77 1.67
CA LEU A 26 2.11 15.79 2.04
C LEU A 26 2.65 15.02 0.82
N ILE A 27 1.79 14.70 -0.17
CA ILE A 27 2.21 13.98 -1.37
C ILE A 27 3.21 14.81 -2.18
N GLY A 28 2.97 16.12 -2.31
CA GLY A 28 3.90 17.04 -2.97
C GLY A 28 5.24 17.13 -2.24
N ASP A 29 5.22 17.16 -0.91
CA ASP A 29 6.44 17.14 -0.09
C ASP A 29 7.23 15.85 -0.31
N LEU A 30 6.57 14.68 -0.29
CA LEU A 30 7.21 13.37 -0.52
C LEU A 30 7.88 13.28 -1.90
N LEU A 31 7.23 13.83 -2.94
CA LEU A 31 7.79 13.82 -4.30
C LEU A 31 9.02 14.72 -4.45
N ARG A 32 9.13 15.78 -3.64
CA ARG A 32 10.23 16.75 -3.70
C ARG A 32 11.40 16.40 -2.78
N ASP A 33 11.18 15.51 -1.79
CA ASP A 33 12.21 15.06 -0.85
C ASP A 33 13.35 14.28 -1.54
N GLY A 34 13.03 13.49 -2.55
CA GLY A 34 14.00 12.75 -3.36
C GLY A 34 14.61 11.52 -2.67
N ALA A 35 14.23 11.20 -1.43
CA ALA A 35 14.67 9.99 -0.75
C ALA A 35 14.00 8.72 -1.31
N ASN A 36 14.79 7.66 -1.46
CA ASN A 36 14.28 6.34 -1.85
C ASN A 36 13.50 5.65 -0.71
N VAL A 37 13.73 6.05 0.54
CA VAL A 37 13.09 5.51 1.74
C VAL A 37 12.73 6.68 2.65
N ILE A 38 11.46 6.80 3.00
CA ILE A 38 10.95 7.87 3.86
C ILE A 38 10.38 7.26 5.14
N LEU A 39 11.00 7.58 6.28
CA LEU A 39 10.51 7.19 7.59
C LEU A 39 9.65 8.31 8.19
N ILE A 40 8.35 8.08 8.28
CA ILE A 40 7.43 8.97 8.98
C ILE A 40 7.36 8.52 10.45
N THR A 41 8.03 9.19 11.39
CA THR A 41 8.02 8.88 12.85
C THR A 41 6.76 9.44 13.55
N ARG A 42 6.36 8.97 14.75
CA ARG A 42 5.00 9.19 15.31
C ARG A 42 4.92 9.87 16.69
N PRO A 43 4.01 10.86 16.81
CA PRO A 43 3.07 11.04 17.93
C PRO A 43 1.70 10.38 17.65
N ARG A 44 1.13 9.69 18.65
CA ARG A 44 -0.10 8.88 18.54
C ARG A 44 -1.30 9.71 18.04
N ARG A 45 -2.24 9.10 17.29
CA ARG A 45 -3.50 9.70 16.77
C ARG A 45 -3.37 10.79 15.69
N PHE A 46 -2.21 10.93 15.04
CA PHE A 46 -2.02 11.95 14.00
C PHE A 46 -2.64 11.65 12.60
N GLY A 47 -3.43 10.58 12.47
CA GLY A 47 -4.07 10.18 11.20
C GLY A 47 -3.14 9.50 10.20
N LYS A 48 -2.14 8.74 10.67
CA LYS A 48 -1.17 8.05 9.78
C LYS A 48 -1.81 7.07 8.81
N SER A 49 -2.65 6.16 9.30
CA SER A 49 -3.29 5.16 8.43
C SER A 49 -4.19 5.82 7.38
N LEU A 50 -4.87 6.92 7.75
CA LEU A 50 -5.59 7.76 6.79
C LEU A 50 -4.66 8.38 5.74
N ASN A 51 -3.50 8.91 6.14
CA ASN A 51 -2.52 9.43 5.20
C ASN A 51 -1.93 8.33 4.29
N PHE A 52 -1.66 7.13 4.82
CA PHE A 52 -1.20 5.99 4.02
C PHE A 52 -2.27 5.54 3.02
N SER A 53 -3.55 5.48 3.42
CA SER A 53 -4.67 5.23 2.50
C SER A 53 -4.76 6.31 1.43
N MET A 54 -4.62 7.59 1.78
CA MET A 54 -4.56 8.71 0.83
C MET A 54 -3.39 8.55 -0.17
N ILE A 55 -2.18 8.27 0.31
CA ILE A 55 -0.99 8.05 -0.53
C ILE A 55 -1.19 6.83 -1.45
N LYS A 56 -1.77 5.75 -0.90
CA LYS A 56 -2.12 4.55 -1.69
C LYS A 56 -3.02 4.92 -2.86
N TYR A 57 -4.14 5.60 -2.61
CA TYR A 57 -5.06 5.99 -3.68
C TYR A 57 -4.45 6.95 -4.67
N PHE A 58 -3.56 7.85 -4.23
CA PHE A 58 -2.91 8.80 -5.12
C PHE A 58 -2.02 8.11 -6.16
N PHE A 59 -1.20 7.16 -5.72
CA PHE A 59 -0.22 6.50 -6.61
C PHE A 59 -0.81 5.31 -7.38
N SER A 60 -1.81 4.62 -6.83
CA SER A 60 -2.30 3.32 -7.33
C SER A 60 -2.78 3.37 -8.78
N ASN A 61 -2.21 2.52 -9.62
CA ASN A 61 -2.61 2.31 -11.01
C ASN A 61 -3.72 1.27 -11.19
N GLU A 62 -4.34 0.78 -10.11
CA GLU A 62 -5.40 -0.23 -10.18
C GLU A 62 -6.65 0.31 -10.91
N ARG A 63 -6.98 1.58 -10.66
CA ARG A 63 -8.15 2.29 -11.20
C ARG A 63 -7.85 3.78 -11.28
N ASP A 64 -8.75 4.53 -11.90
CA ASP A 64 -8.70 5.99 -11.80
C ASP A 64 -9.29 6.46 -10.46
N TYR A 65 -8.42 6.92 -9.56
CA TYR A 65 -8.79 7.50 -8.27
C TYR A 65 -8.74 9.04 -8.25
N SER A 66 -8.56 9.70 -9.40
CA SER A 66 -8.41 11.16 -9.47
C SER A 66 -9.59 11.93 -8.84
N TYR A 67 -10.80 11.36 -8.92
CA TYR A 67 -12.01 11.93 -8.33
C TYR A 67 -11.92 12.13 -6.81
N LEU A 68 -11.12 11.32 -6.10
CA LEU A 68 -10.92 11.45 -4.65
C LEU A 68 -10.13 12.71 -4.27
N PHE A 69 -9.41 13.30 -5.22
CA PHE A 69 -8.54 14.46 -4.99
C PHE A 69 -9.12 15.78 -5.49
N LYS A 70 -10.31 15.75 -6.08
CA LYS A 70 -10.99 16.94 -6.61
C LYS A 70 -11.29 17.95 -5.49
N GLY A 71 -10.92 19.21 -5.70
CA GLY A 71 -11.08 20.30 -4.75
C GLY A 71 -10.07 20.32 -3.60
N LEU A 72 -9.13 19.37 -3.56
CA LEU A 72 -8.07 19.32 -2.54
C LEU A 72 -6.81 20.05 -3.03
N LYS A 73 -5.92 20.44 -2.10
CA LYS A 73 -4.70 21.20 -2.39
C LYS A 73 -3.83 20.54 -3.47
N ILE A 74 -3.70 19.21 -3.45
CA ILE A 74 -2.85 18.47 -4.39
C ILE A 74 -3.32 18.56 -5.84
N GLU A 75 -4.61 18.84 -6.09
CA GLU A 75 -5.14 19.07 -7.45
C GLU A 75 -4.44 20.25 -8.15
N LYS A 76 -3.86 21.17 -7.37
CA LYS A 76 -3.17 22.37 -7.86
C LYS A 76 -1.66 22.19 -7.99
N ASP A 77 -1.10 21.02 -7.70
CA ASP A 77 0.34 20.75 -7.85
C ASP A 77 0.61 20.01 -9.17
N PRO A 78 1.13 20.69 -10.22
CA PRO A 78 1.35 20.08 -11.52
C PRO A 78 2.34 18.92 -11.48
N LEU A 79 3.37 19.00 -10.63
CA LEU A 79 4.36 17.94 -10.48
C LEU A 79 3.68 16.69 -9.92
N ALA A 80 2.85 16.86 -8.89
CA ALA A 80 2.18 15.71 -8.27
C ALA A 80 1.26 14.99 -9.27
N LEU A 81 0.52 15.73 -10.10
CA LEU A 81 -0.39 15.16 -11.09
C LEU A 81 0.31 14.25 -12.11
N GLU A 82 1.60 14.43 -12.38
CA GLU A 82 2.38 13.53 -13.26
C GLU A 82 2.50 12.10 -12.68
N TYR A 83 2.41 11.95 -11.36
CA TYR A 83 2.57 10.68 -10.64
C TYR A 83 1.24 10.02 -10.26
N MET A 84 0.12 10.72 -10.43
CA MET A 84 -1.20 10.22 -10.04
C MET A 84 -1.63 9.00 -10.86
N ASN A 85 -2.13 7.96 -10.19
CA ASN A 85 -2.57 6.70 -10.77
C ASN A 85 -1.52 6.01 -11.67
N LYS A 86 -0.22 6.15 -11.37
CA LYS A 86 0.87 5.68 -12.24
C LYS A 86 1.63 4.45 -11.75
N TYR A 87 1.47 4.05 -10.49
CA TYR A 87 2.34 3.07 -9.85
C TYR A 87 1.55 1.89 -9.27
N PRO A 88 2.08 0.66 -9.36
CA PRO A 88 1.59 -0.41 -8.52
C PRO A 88 1.93 -0.09 -7.05
N VAL A 89 0.99 -0.31 -6.15
CA VAL A 89 1.16 -0.01 -4.72
C VAL A 89 0.95 -1.28 -3.92
N ILE A 90 1.89 -1.56 -3.01
CA ILE A 90 1.76 -2.57 -1.95
C ILE A 90 1.47 -1.81 -0.66
N HIS A 91 0.42 -2.17 0.07
CA HIS A 91 0.09 -1.55 1.35
C HIS A 91 -0.15 -2.62 2.41
N ILE A 92 0.89 -2.83 3.22
CA ILE A 92 0.92 -3.81 4.30
C ILE A 92 0.86 -3.13 5.66
N THR A 93 0.11 -3.72 6.60
CA THR A 93 0.02 -3.24 7.98
C THR A 93 0.24 -4.37 8.97
N PHE A 94 1.02 -4.12 10.01
CA PHE A 94 1.29 -5.09 11.08
C PHE A 94 0.48 -4.82 12.36
N LYS A 95 -0.59 -4.01 12.28
CA LYS A 95 -1.49 -3.71 13.42
C LYS A 95 -1.98 -4.94 14.17
N ASP A 96 -2.22 -6.02 13.44
CA ASP A 96 -2.78 -7.27 13.95
C ASP A 96 -1.70 -8.24 14.48
N ALA A 97 -0.41 -7.93 14.31
CA ALA A 97 0.71 -8.76 14.79
C ALA A 97 1.00 -8.57 16.29
N LYS A 98 -0.05 -8.54 17.11
CA LYS A 98 0.03 -8.45 18.58
C LYS A 98 -0.21 -9.82 19.19
N THR A 99 0.86 -10.59 19.33
CA THR A 99 0.79 -11.96 19.86
C THR A 99 1.72 -12.14 21.04
N SER A 100 1.62 -13.28 21.73
CA SER A 100 2.37 -13.53 22.96
C SER A 100 3.61 -14.41 22.76
N SER A 101 3.83 -14.92 21.53
CA SER A 101 4.98 -15.76 21.19
C SER A 101 5.52 -15.45 19.80
N TRP A 102 6.75 -15.89 19.53
CA TRP A 102 7.35 -15.75 18.21
C TRP A 102 6.61 -16.61 17.18
N GLU A 103 6.22 -17.82 17.57
CA GLU A 103 5.52 -18.77 16.71
C GLU A 103 4.17 -18.20 16.25
N GLU A 104 3.39 -17.63 17.16
CA GLU A 104 2.13 -16.95 16.84
C GLU A 104 2.37 -15.72 15.97
N THR A 105 3.37 -14.90 16.31
CA THR A 105 3.72 -13.70 15.52
C THR A 105 4.05 -14.11 14.09
N TYR A 106 4.84 -15.15 13.92
CA TYR A 106 5.28 -15.63 12.63
C TYR A 106 4.10 -16.12 11.78
N ASP A 107 3.16 -16.87 12.36
CA ASP A 107 1.95 -17.29 11.65
C ASP A 107 1.02 -16.11 11.29
N VAL A 108 0.94 -15.09 12.15
CA VAL A 108 0.24 -13.84 11.81
C VAL A 108 0.92 -13.11 10.66
N LEU A 109 2.26 -13.04 10.64
CA LEU A 109 3.01 -12.45 9.52
C LEU A 109 2.74 -13.20 8.21
N LYS A 110 2.75 -14.54 8.21
CA LYS A 110 2.36 -15.33 7.03
C LYS A 110 0.96 -14.96 6.55
N SER A 111 0.02 -14.78 7.50
CA SER A 111 -1.36 -14.42 7.19
C SER A 111 -1.47 -13.03 6.56
N ILE A 112 -0.75 -12.03 7.10
CA ILE A 112 -0.71 -10.67 6.57
C ILE A 112 -0.11 -10.67 5.16
N ILE A 113 1.03 -11.34 4.97
CA ILE A 113 1.71 -11.43 3.66
C ILE A 113 0.82 -12.15 2.64
N SER A 114 0.21 -13.27 3.00
CA SER A 114 -0.72 -14.04 2.14
C SER A 114 -1.91 -13.17 1.70
N LYS A 115 -2.51 -12.39 2.60
CA LYS A 115 -3.59 -11.44 2.27
C LYS A 115 -3.12 -10.32 1.33
N GLU A 116 -1.87 -9.87 1.45
CA GLU A 116 -1.34 -8.86 0.53
C GLU A 116 -1.13 -9.45 -0.86
N TYR A 117 -0.59 -10.68 -0.95
CA TYR A 117 -0.46 -11.39 -2.23
C TYR A 117 -1.81 -11.64 -2.92
N ASP A 118 -2.86 -11.92 -2.16
CA ASP A 118 -4.20 -12.17 -2.69
C ASP A 118 -4.76 -10.97 -3.47
N LYS A 119 -4.49 -9.74 -3.00
CA LYS A 119 -4.82 -8.49 -3.71
C LYS A 119 -4.14 -8.39 -5.08
N HIS A 120 -3.03 -9.10 -5.26
CA HIS A 120 -2.25 -9.16 -6.49
C HIS A 120 -2.36 -10.51 -7.21
N SER A 121 -3.40 -11.31 -6.94
CA SER A 121 -3.64 -12.61 -7.56
C SER A 121 -3.75 -12.55 -9.10
N TYR A 122 -4.13 -11.39 -9.66
CA TYR A 122 -4.12 -11.14 -11.12
C TYR A 122 -2.73 -11.37 -11.77
N LEU A 123 -1.65 -11.35 -10.99
CA LEU A 123 -0.31 -11.67 -11.47
C LEU A 123 -0.18 -13.13 -11.95
N LEU A 124 -1.04 -14.05 -11.49
CA LEU A 124 -1.08 -15.43 -11.99
C LEU A 124 -1.43 -15.51 -13.48
N GLU A 125 -2.22 -14.54 -13.97
CA GLU A 125 -2.59 -14.41 -15.39
C GLU A 125 -1.60 -13.57 -16.20
N SER A 126 -0.52 -13.08 -15.59
CA SER A 126 0.45 -12.24 -16.29
C SER A 126 1.29 -13.05 -17.27
N GLU A 127 1.28 -12.64 -18.54
CA GLU A 127 2.18 -13.18 -19.58
C GLU A 127 3.65 -12.77 -19.38
N LYS A 128 3.90 -11.71 -18.59
CA LYS A 128 5.26 -11.21 -18.31
C LYS A 128 5.95 -11.95 -17.17
N LEU A 129 5.19 -12.71 -16.37
CA LEU A 129 5.73 -13.52 -15.28
C LEU A 129 6.01 -14.94 -15.75
N ARG A 130 7.16 -15.46 -15.31
CA ARG A 130 7.56 -16.84 -15.56
C ARG A 130 6.78 -17.79 -14.64
N GLU A 131 6.61 -19.05 -15.07
CA GLU A 131 5.88 -20.06 -14.31
C GLU A 131 6.40 -20.28 -12.88
N HIS A 132 7.70 -20.14 -12.63
CA HIS A 132 8.22 -20.27 -11.26
C HIS A 132 7.86 -19.07 -10.37
N HIS A 133 7.71 -17.86 -10.92
CA HIS A 133 7.17 -16.71 -10.17
C HIS A 133 5.72 -16.98 -9.75
N LYS A 134 4.91 -17.53 -10.66
CA LYS A 134 3.52 -17.89 -10.39
C LYS A 134 3.43 -18.98 -9.31
N LYS A 135 4.28 -20.01 -9.40
CA LYS A 135 4.41 -21.03 -8.34
C LYS A 135 4.78 -20.42 -6.98
N TYR A 136 5.67 -19.44 -6.95
CA TYR A 136 6.00 -18.71 -5.73
C TYR A 136 4.79 -17.96 -5.17
N ILE A 137 4.04 -17.25 -6.01
CA ILE A 137 2.80 -16.56 -5.62
C ILE A 137 1.82 -17.56 -4.98
N VAL A 138 1.54 -18.69 -5.64
CA VAL A 138 0.66 -19.74 -5.09
C VAL A 138 1.21 -20.27 -3.75
N LYS A 139 2.52 -20.50 -3.63
CA LYS A 139 3.15 -20.95 -2.38
C LYS A 139 2.88 -20.00 -1.21
N ILE A 140 2.95 -18.69 -1.45
CA ILE A 140 2.66 -17.65 -0.44
C ILE A 140 1.16 -17.57 -0.13
N LEU A 141 0.30 -17.63 -1.16
CA LEU A 141 -1.16 -17.60 -1.01
C LEU A 141 -1.64 -18.75 -0.11
N GLU A 142 -1.22 -19.98 -0.40
CA GLU A 142 -1.57 -21.22 0.33
C GLU A 142 -0.83 -21.36 1.66
N ARG A 143 0.10 -20.45 1.95
CA ARG A 143 0.94 -20.42 3.15
C ARG A 143 1.81 -21.67 3.35
N TRP A 144 2.30 -22.24 2.25
CA TRP A 144 3.26 -23.36 2.25
C TRP A 144 4.71 -22.90 2.07
N GLY A 145 4.97 -21.61 2.29
CA GLY A 145 6.29 -21.01 2.28
C GLY A 145 7.21 -21.61 3.36
N GLU A 146 8.48 -21.71 3.04
CA GLU A 146 9.56 -21.84 4.01
C GLU A 146 9.90 -20.45 4.61
N PRO A 147 10.65 -20.39 5.72
CA PRO A 147 11.04 -19.12 6.33
C PRO A 147 11.73 -18.11 5.41
N VAL A 148 12.49 -18.59 4.42
CA VAL A 148 13.11 -17.72 3.41
C VAL A 148 12.08 -17.08 2.50
N ASP A 149 11.01 -17.78 2.12
CA ASP A 149 9.98 -17.23 1.23
C ASP A 149 9.22 -16.07 1.89
N TYR A 150 8.91 -16.17 3.18
CA TYR A 150 8.25 -15.06 3.88
C TYR A 150 9.18 -13.89 4.11
N ARG A 151 10.46 -14.14 4.38
CA ARG A 151 11.50 -13.10 4.51
C ARG A 151 11.64 -12.30 3.22
N GLU A 152 11.63 -12.98 2.08
CA GLU A 152 11.84 -12.36 0.76
C GLU A 152 10.54 -11.93 0.07
N SER A 153 9.38 -12.26 0.65
CA SER A 153 8.06 -12.06 0.04
C SER A 153 7.82 -10.64 -0.48
N LEU A 154 8.02 -9.60 0.34
CA LEU A 154 7.77 -8.22 -0.11
C LEU A 154 8.72 -7.79 -1.23
N TYR A 155 9.99 -8.22 -1.17
CA TYR A 155 10.93 -7.99 -2.27
C TYR A 155 10.45 -8.67 -3.55
N ASN A 156 10.10 -9.95 -3.48
CA ASN A 156 9.62 -10.71 -4.62
C ASN A 156 8.32 -10.12 -5.20
N LEU A 157 7.39 -9.66 -4.36
CA LEU A 157 6.17 -8.99 -4.81
C LEU A 157 6.48 -7.67 -5.56
N THR A 158 7.39 -6.84 -5.04
CA THR A 158 7.83 -5.62 -5.75
C THR A 158 8.44 -5.94 -7.11
N TYR A 159 9.27 -6.98 -7.19
CA TYR A 159 9.86 -7.47 -8.44
C TYR A 159 8.81 -7.98 -9.42
N PHE A 160 7.81 -8.74 -8.95
CA PHE A 160 6.74 -9.26 -9.81
C PHE A 160 5.86 -8.15 -10.38
N LEU A 161 5.56 -7.12 -9.56
CA LEU A 161 4.82 -5.94 -10.00
C LEU A 161 5.63 -5.13 -11.01
N GLU A 162 6.94 -4.97 -10.81
CA GLU A 162 7.81 -4.30 -11.78
C GLU A 162 7.86 -5.06 -13.11
N ALA A 163 7.98 -6.40 -13.08
CA ALA A 163 7.92 -7.22 -14.28
C ALA A 163 6.57 -7.09 -15.02
N HIS A 164 5.46 -7.03 -14.28
CA HIS A 164 4.11 -6.90 -14.85
C HIS A 164 3.85 -5.51 -15.44
N TYR A 165 4.14 -4.45 -14.69
CA TYR A 165 3.79 -3.08 -15.06
C TYR A 165 4.90 -2.32 -15.80
N GLY A 166 6.14 -2.82 -15.77
CA GLY A 166 7.32 -2.09 -16.26
C GLY A 166 7.68 -0.86 -15.41
N LYS A 167 7.20 -0.82 -14.16
CA LYS A 167 7.40 0.29 -13.22
C LYS A 167 7.61 -0.24 -11.80
N LYS A 168 8.55 0.37 -11.08
CA LYS A 168 8.80 0.07 -9.67
C LYS A 168 7.53 0.28 -8.83
N ALA A 169 7.31 -0.60 -7.86
CA ALA A 169 6.20 -0.50 -6.94
C ALA A 169 6.48 0.50 -5.80
N VAL A 170 5.43 1.16 -5.33
CA VAL A 170 5.43 1.92 -4.08
C VAL A 170 5.09 0.95 -2.95
N LEU A 171 5.99 0.79 -1.98
CA LEU A 171 5.77 -0.06 -0.81
C LEU A 171 5.45 0.82 0.41
N LEU A 172 4.23 0.67 0.92
CA LEU A 172 3.74 1.33 2.11
C LEU A 172 3.66 0.32 3.26
N ILE A 173 4.38 0.59 4.34
CA ILE A 173 4.41 -0.24 5.55
C ILE A 173 3.86 0.58 6.72
N ASP A 174 2.72 0.18 7.26
CA ASP A 174 2.09 0.82 8.42
C ASP A 174 2.25 -0.02 9.70
N GLU A 175 2.50 0.67 10.82
CA GLU A 175 2.66 0.11 12.18
C GLU A 175 3.71 -1.02 12.25
N TYR A 176 4.96 -0.69 11.86
CA TYR A 176 6.16 -1.53 12.02
C TYR A 176 6.67 -1.60 13.46
#